data_AF-A0A510HPM2-F1
#
_entry.id   AF-A0A510HPM2-F1
#
_cell.length_a   1.000
_cell.length_b   1.000
_cell.length_c   1.000
_cell.angle_alpha   90.00
_cell.angle_beta   90.00
_cell.angle_gamma   90.00
#
_symmetry.space_group_name_H-M   'P 1'
#
loop_
_entity.id
_entity.type
_entity.pdbx_description
1 polymer ?
#
loop_
_entity_poly.entity_id
_entity_poly.type
_entity_poly.pdbx_seq_one_letter_code
_entity_poly.pdbx_strand_id
1 'polypeptide(L)'
;MLTVLVVLVCAAALLSGCSREEREPAGGPARETTAAAGRWSTALSGVEEASEEARRWREDALLYAIATPEPALDARGRSPAWLYTFVSPSAGAVASVEVRGGEEARRLPGQRLPEPDIQNLRRNALPPPGRLLDSDEALRETQRVREVLSGEGWRTASAGLDSLSGGGPVWIFATVGEGRRLEERVPAVTGAS
;
A
#
# COMPACT_ATOMS: atom_id res chain seq x y z
N MET A 1 42.89 23.25 21.77
CA MET A 1 41.65 22.46 21.90
C MET A 1 40.59 23.36 22.46
N LEU A 2 39.43 23.37 21.79
CA LEU A 2 38.34 24.33 21.93
C LEU A 2 37.27 23.78 22.90
N THR A 3 36.85 24.55 23.90
CA THR A 3 35.55 24.39 24.61
C THR A 3 35.23 25.74 25.28
N VAL A 4 34.66 26.72 24.56
CA VAL A 4 33.21 27.03 24.42
C VAL A 4 32.54 27.24 25.79
N LEU A 5 32.46 28.49 26.27
CA LEU A 5 31.33 29.47 26.15
C LEU A 5 30.09 29.05 26.98
N VAL A 6 29.85 29.67 28.14
CA VAL A 6 28.86 30.76 28.43
C VAL A 6 27.43 30.20 28.64
N VAL A 7 26.84 30.12 29.84
CA VAL A 7 26.46 31.12 30.88
C VAL A 7 25.34 32.09 30.45
N LEU A 8 24.41 32.36 31.39
CA LEU A 8 23.39 33.44 31.47
C LEU A 8 21.99 33.09 30.91
N VAL A 9 21.00 32.75 31.75
CA VAL A 9 20.11 33.63 32.55
C VAL A 9 19.04 34.32 31.72
N CYS A 10 17.78 34.06 32.06
CA CYS A 10 16.71 35.06 32.06
C CYS A 10 15.72 34.73 33.18
N ALA A 11 15.83 35.47 34.27
CA ALA A 11 14.78 35.66 35.27
C ALA A 11 14.32 37.11 35.19
N ALA A 12 13.02 37.33 35.02
CA ALA A 12 12.22 38.56 35.25
C ALA A 12 10.94 38.42 34.40
N ALA A 13 9.73 38.83 34.78
CA ALA A 13 9.12 39.40 35.97
C ALA A 13 7.59 39.22 35.77
N LEU A 14 6.84 38.77 36.77
CA LEU A 14 5.86 39.54 37.55
C LEU A 14 4.75 40.29 36.76
N LEU A 15 3.52 39.93 37.15
CA LEU A 15 2.30 40.75 37.30
C LEU A 15 1.53 41.18 36.05
N SER A 16 0.40 40.50 35.81
CA SER A 16 -0.89 41.14 35.47
C SER A 16 -2.04 40.15 35.71
N GLY A 17 -2.68 40.30 36.87
CA GLY A 17 -4.03 39.78 37.06
C GLY A 17 -5.00 40.65 36.26
N CYS A 18 -5.63 40.06 35.24
CA CYS A 18 -6.87 40.54 34.66
C CYS A 18 -7.83 39.35 34.61
N SER A 19 -8.82 39.38 35.50
CA SER A 19 -10.01 38.58 35.39
C SER A 19 -10.70 38.95 34.08
N ARG A 20 -10.82 37.99 33.15
CA ARG A 20 -11.63 38.11 31.95
C ARG A 20 -12.30 36.78 31.70
N GLU A 21 -13.58 36.73 32.06
CA GLU A 21 -14.53 35.77 31.51
C GLU A 21 -14.49 35.88 29.99
N GLU A 22 -14.04 34.83 29.32
CA GLU A 22 -14.24 34.68 27.89
C GLU A 22 -14.63 33.23 27.62
N ARG A 23 -15.95 33.06 27.56
CA ARG A 23 -16.73 32.06 26.84
C ARG A 23 -15.97 30.85 26.31
N GLU A 24 -16.45 29.68 26.73
CA GLU A 24 -16.41 28.45 25.94
C GLU A 24 -16.46 28.77 24.44
N PRO A 25 -15.48 28.34 23.63
CA PRO A 25 -15.75 28.17 22.22
C PRO A 25 -16.75 27.01 22.15
N ALA A 26 -18.00 27.39 21.93
CA ALA A 26 -19.06 26.53 21.45
C ALA A 26 -18.47 25.55 20.45
N GLY A 27 -18.69 24.25 20.71
CA GLY A 27 -18.34 23.18 19.81
C GLY A 27 -18.83 23.51 18.41
N GLY A 28 -17.91 23.97 17.57
CA GLY A 28 -18.07 23.84 16.13
C GLY A 28 -18.14 22.34 15.88
N PRO A 29 -19.14 21.83 15.13
CA PRO A 29 -19.08 20.46 14.70
C PRO A 29 -17.72 20.31 14.02
N ALA A 30 -16.89 19.44 14.59
CA ALA A 30 -15.71 18.93 13.91
C ALA A 30 -16.21 18.60 12.52
N ARG A 31 -15.66 19.31 11.53
CA ARG A 31 -15.89 19.01 10.13
C ARG A 31 -15.45 17.56 10.02
N GLU A 32 -16.39 16.63 10.10
CA GLU A 32 -16.24 15.31 9.53
C GLU A 32 -15.88 15.60 8.09
N THR A 33 -14.57 15.63 7.83
CA THR A 33 -14.05 15.27 6.53
C THR A 33 -14.66 13.91 6.26
N THR A 34 -15.79 13.94 5.56
CA THR A 34 -16.30 12.82 4.78
C THR A 34 -15.20 12.52 3.79
N ALA A 35 -14.17 11.79 4.24
CA ALA A 35 -13.37 10.97 3.37
C ALA A 35 -14.42 10.14 2.63
N ALA A 36 -14.56 10.40 1.33
CA ALA A 36 -15.43 9.60 0.49
C ALA A 36 -15.11 8.14 0.82
N ALA A 37 -16.11 7.36 1.23
CA ALA A 37 -15.91 5.97 1.57
C ALA A 37 -15.29 5.30 0.34
N GLY A 38 -13.97 5.06 0.40
CA GLY A 38 -13.21 4.57 -0.73
C GLY A 38 -13.86 3.30 -1.25
N ARG A 39 -14.06 3.21 -2.56
CA ARG A 39 -14.65 2.00 -3.14
C ARG A 39 -13.67 0.83 -2.97
N TRP A 40 -14.09 -0.20 -2.27
CA TRP A 40 -13.31 -1.42 -2.11
C TRP A 40 -13.27 -2.19 -3.42
N SER A 41 -12.08 -2.55 -3.89
CA SER A 41 -11.89 -3.24 -5.17
C SER A 41 -10.92 -4.41 -5.06
N THR A 42 -10.98 -5.33 -6.02
CA THR A 42 -9.99 -6.40 -6.18
C THR A 42 -8.74 -5.88 -6.88
N ALA A 43 -7.63 -6.56 -6.69
CA ALA A 43 -6.32 -6.16 -7.19
C ALA A 43 -6.26 -5.91 -8.70
N LEU A 44 -6.83 -6.80 -9.52
CA LEU A 44 -6.67 -6.69 -10.97
C LEU A 44 -7.56 -5.60 -11.59
N SER A 45 -8.62 -5.16 -10.87
CA SER A 45 -9.53 -4.12 -11.35
C SER A 45 -8.87 -2.76 -11.61
N GLY A 46 -7.79 -2.42 -10.89
CA GLY A 46 -7.06 -1.16 -11.05
C GLY A 46 -5.83 -1.24 -11.97
N VAL A 47 -5.54 -2.39 -12.58
CA VAL A 47 -4.29 -2.56 -13.37
C VAL A 47 -4.29 -1.67 -14.62
N GLU A 48 -5.42 -1.51 -15.29
CA GLU A 48 -5.52 -0.68 -16.50
C GLU A 48 -5.17 0.78 -16.18
N GLU A 49 -5.85 1.35 -15.18
CA GLU A 49 -5.63 2.72 -14.70
C GLU A 49 -4.17 2.93 -14.24
N ALA A 50 -3.65 1.99 -13.44
CA ALA A 50 -2.27 2.05 -12.99
C ALA A 50 -1.26 1.98 -14.14
N SER A 51 -1.54 1.16 -15.15
CA SER A 51 -0.69 1.00 -16.33
C SER A 51 -0.70 2.24 -17.22
N GLU A 52 -1.83 2.93 -17.35
CA GLU A 52 -1.90 4.21 -18.05
C GLU A 52 -1.03 5.27 -17.39
N GLU A 53 -1.14 5.41 -16.07
CA GLU A 53 -0.32 6.36 -15.32
C GLU A 53 1.17 5.99 -15.37
N ALA A 54 1.50 4.70 -15.29
CA ALA A 54 2.87 4.22 -15.47
C ALA A 54 3.41 4.53 -16.88
N ARG A 55 2.61 4.39 -17.94
CA ARG A 55 3.00 4.73 -19.31
C ARG A 55 3.26 6.22 -19.52
N ARG A 56 2.50 7.09 -18.83
CA ARG A 56 2.77 8.55 -18.81
C ARG A 56 4.13 8.87 -18.19
N TRP A 57 4.56 8.07 -17.20
CA TRP A 57 5.91 8.16 -16.69
C TRP A 57 6.93 7.61 -17.69
N ARG A 58 6.75 6.38 -18.15
CA ARG A 58 7.63 5.70 -19.11
C ARG A 58 6.85 4.68 -19.94
N GLU A 59 6.99 4.75 -21.25
CA GLU A 59 6.31 3.84 -22.19
C GLU A 59 6.74 2.37 -22.03
N ASP A 60 7.97 2.12 -21.58
CA ASP A 60 8.53 0.78 -21.34
C ASP A 60 8.27 0.24 -19.92
N ALA A 61 7.38 0.87 -19.15
CA ALA A 61 7.05 0.44 -17.80
C ALA A 61 6.36 -0.93 -17.79
N LEU A 62 6.91 -1.87 -17.03
CA LEU A 62 6.41 -3.24 -16.88
C LEU A 62 5.98 -3.48 -15.43
N LEU A 63 4.75 -3.93 -15.22
CA LEU A 63 4.24 -4.29 -13.90
C LEU A 63 4.99 -5.53 -13.38
N TYR A 64 5.55 -5.48 -12.18
CA TYR A 64 6.21 -6.63 -11.58
C TYR A 64 5.67 -7.03 -10.20
N ALA A 65 4.93 -6.15 -9.53
CA ALA A 65 4.30 -6.47 -8.25
C ALA A 65 3.00 -5.69 -8.03
N ILE A 66 2.08 -6.29 -7.26
CA ILE A 66 0.86 -5.65 -6.76
C ILE A 66 0.79 -5.88 -5.25
N ALA A 67 0.43 -4.89 -4.45
CA ALA A 67 0.29 -5.07 -3.01
C ALA A 67 -0.78 -4.16 -2.40
N THR A 68 -1.31 -4.53 -1.25
CA THR A 68 -2.03 -3.60 -0.38
C THR A 68 -1.03 -2.66 0.30
N PRO A 69 -1.19 -1.33 0.25
CA PRO A 69 -0.26 -0.40 0.92
C PRO A 69 -0.37 -0.45 2.46
N GLU A 70 -1.55 -0.82 2.96
CA GLU A 70 -1.86 -1.02 4.39
C GLU A 70 -2.58 -2.35 4.58
N PRO A 71 -2.53 -2.98 5.77
CA PRO A 71 -3.28 -4.19 6.04
C PRO A 71 -4.78 -3.86 6.13
N ALA A 72 -5.46 -3.85 4.98
CA ALA A 72 -6.86 -3.48 4.82
C ALA A 72 -7.61 -4.39 3.84
N LEU A 73 -7.14 -5.62 3.62
CA LEU A 73 -7.83 -6.61 2.82
C LEU A 73 -9.01 -7.22 3.59
N ASP A 74 -10.20 -7.25 2.98
CA ASP A 74 -11.39 -7.91 3.54
C ASP A 74 -11.47 -9.41 3.18
N ALA A 75 -12.44 -10.11 3.76
CA ALA A 75 -12.71 -11.53 3.51
C ALA A 75 -13.15 -11.84 2.06
N ARG A 76 -13.38 -10.81 1.22
CA ARG A 76 -13.72 -10.95 -0.21
C ARG A 76 -12.52 -10.64 -1.11
N GLY A 77 -11.32 -10.48 -0.54
CA GLY A 77 -10.11 -10.16 -1.30
C GLY A 77 -10.08 -8.73 -1.82
N ARG A 78 -10.87 -7.82 -1.24
CA ARG A 78 -10.91 -6.42 -1.67
C ARG A 78 -10.12 -5.55 -0.71
N SER A 79 -9.60 -4.45 -1.24
CA SER A 79 -8.89 -3.42 -0.48
C SER A 79 -9.40 -2.04 -0.88
N PRO A 80 -9.39 -1.03 0.00
CA PRO A 80 -9.68 0.36 -0.37
C PRO A 80 -8.60 0.96 -1.29
N ALA A 81 -7.40 0.36 -1.32
CA ALA A 81 -6.26 0.83 -2.09
C ALA A 81 -5.38 -0.33 -2.56
N TRP A 82 -4.81 -0.19 -3.76
CA TRP A 82 -3.81 -1.11 -4.30
C TRP A 82 -2.59 -0.33 -4.80
N LEU A 83 -1.42 -0.91 -4.60
CA LEU A 83 -0.13 -0.39 -5.03
C LEU A 83 0.42 -1.27 -6.15
N TYR A 84 0.59 -0.71 -7.33
CA TYR A 84 1.10 -1.38 -8.53
C TYR A 84 2.51 -0.90 -8.78
N THR A 85 3.49 -1.80 -8.73
CA THR A 85 4.90 -1.42 -8.87
C THR A 85 5.44 -1.83 -10.23
N PHE A 86 5.99 -0.85 -10.93
CA PHE A 86 6.50 -0.96 -12.29
C PHE A 86 8.00 -0.78 -12.32
N VAL A 87 8.67 -1.50 -13.22
CA VAL A 87 10.07 -1.31 -13.58
C VAL A 87 10.17 -0.70 -14.98
N SER A 88 11.05 0.28 -15.16
CA SER A 88 11.40 0.83 -16.48
C SER A 88 12.91 0.65 -16.72
N PRO A 89 13.31 -0.24 -17.65
CA PRO A 89 14.71 -0.41 -18.03
C PRO A 89 15.35 0.87 -18.53
N SER A 90 14.67 1.65 -19.37
CA SER A 90 15.20 2.91 -19.89
C SER A 90 15.43 3.98 -18.82
N ALA A 91 14.65 3.95 -17.74
CA ALA A 91 14.83 4.86 -16.61
C ALA A 91 15.86 4.39 -15.58
N GLY A 92 16.24 3.10 -15.61
CA GLY A 92 17.04 2.48 -14.55
C GLY A 92 16.37 2.59 -13.17
N ALA A 93 15.03 2.51 -13.14
CA ALA A 93 14.26 2.83 -11.95
C ALA A 93 12.96 2.01 -11.85
N VAL A 94 12.44 1.95 -10.63
CA VAL A 94 11.08 1.49 -10.32
C VAL A 94 10.22 2.66 -9.87
N ALA A 95 8.92 2.59 -10.11
CA ALA A 95 7.95 3.50 -9.54
C ALA A 95 6.67 2.74 -9.22
N SER A 96 5.97 3.16 -8.17
CA SER A 96 4.67 2.61 -7.83
C SER A 96 3.56 3.57 -8.22
N VAL A 97 2.43 3.03 -8.62
CA VAL A 97 1.17 3.76 -8.81
C VAL A 97 0.19 3.23 -7.78
N GLU A 98 -0.37 4.13 -6.99
CA GLU A 98 -1.43 3.82 -6.04
C GLU A 98 -2.79 4.12 -6.68
N VAL A 99 -3.71 3.16 -6.63
CA VAL A 99 -5.10 3.34 -7.05
C VAL A 99 -5.98 3.20 -5.83
N ARG A 100 -6.76 4.24 -5.52
CA ARG A 100 -7.74 4.29 -4.43
C ARG A 100 -9.13 4.41 -5.02
N GLY A 101 -10.09 3.62 -4.51
CA GLY A 101 -11.40 3.55 -5.12
C GLY A 101 -12.15 4.88 -5.09
N GLY A 102 -12.38 5.48 -6.27
CA GLY A 102 -13.05 6.77 -6.42
C GLY A 102 -12.11 7.98 -6.48
N GLU A 103 -10.79 7.75 -6.50
CA GLU A 103 -9.76 8.74 -6.73
C GLU A 103 -8.99 8.42 -8.03
N GLU A 104 -8.29 9.41 -8.59
CA GLU A 104 -7.40 9.17 -9.72
C GLU A 104 -6.12 8.46 -9.28
N ALA A 105 -5.62 7.54 -10.12
CA ALA A 105 -4.34 6.89 -9.91
C ALA A 105 -3.21 7.89 -9.65
N ARG A 106 -2.46 7.65 -8.58
CA ARG A 106 -1.38 8.52 -8.12
C ARG A 106 -0.05 7.81 -8.21
N ARG A 107 0.83 8.30 -9.09
CA ARG A 107 2.22 7.85 -9.13
C ARG A 107 3.01 8.35 -7.93
N LEU A 108 3.71 7.45 -7.26
CA LEU A 108 4.67 7.76 -6.20
C LEU A 108 6.06 8.07 -6.78
N PRO A 109 6.93 8.77 -6.02
CA PRO A 109 8.31 9.03 -6.46
C PRO A 109 9.04 7.74 -6.83
N GLY A 110 9.73 7.75 -7.97
CA GLY A 110 10.50 6.61 -8.44
C GLY A 110 11.83 6.45 -7.69
N GLN A 111 12.32 5.21 -7.62
CA GLN A 111 13.59 4.83 -7.02
C GLN A 111 14.52 4.28 -8.09
N ARG A 112 15.73 4.83 -8.20
CA ARG A 112 16.78 4.25 -9.04
C ARG A 112 17.32 2.98 -8.40
N LEU A 113 17.60 1.98 -9.23
CA LEU A 113 18.21 0.72 -8.80
C LEU A 113 19.45 0.41 -9.65
N PRO A 114 20.39 -0.40 -9.13
CA PRO A 114 21.45 -0.97 -9.93
C PRO A 114 20.92 -1.71 -11.17
N GLU A 115 21.65 -1.63 -12.28
CA GLU A 115 21.28 -2.27 -13.55
C GLU A 115 21.00 -3.79 -13.41
N PRO A 116 21.77 -4.58 -12.63
CA PRO A 116 21.43 -5.99 -12.42
C PRO A 116 20.04 -6.21 -11.84
N ASP A 117 19.60 -5.33 -10.93
CA ASP A 117 18.29 -5.42 -10.29
C ASP A 117 17.18 -5.04 -11.27
N ILE A 118 17.39 -4.00 -12.08
CA ILE A 118 16.46 -3.61 -13.15
C ILE A 118 16.26 -4.76 -14.15
N GLN A 119 17.34 -5.40 -14.60
CA GLN A 119 17.24 -6.55 -15.49
C GLN A 119 16.58 -7.75 -14.81
N ASN A 120 16.80 -7.94 -13.51
CA ASN A 120 16.12 -8.99 -12.76
C ASN A 120 14.61 -8.75 -12.67
N LEU A 121 14.19 -7.54 -12.30
CA LEU A 121 12.77 -7.18 -12.21
C LEU A 121 12.09 -7.27 -13.57
N ARG A 122 12.75 -6.83 -14.64
CA ARG A 122 12.24 -6.96 -16.02
C ARG A 122 11.96 -8.42 -16.39
N ARG A 123 12.87 -9.34 -16.09
CA ARG A 123 12.70 -10.78 -16.39
C ARG A 123 11.56 -11.41 -15.57
N ASN A 124 11.27 -10.83 -14.41
CA ASN A 124 10.26 -11.30 -13.47
C ASN A 124 8.99 -10.42 -13.50
N ALA A 125 8.79 -9.62 -14.55
CA ALA A 125 7.56 -8.87 -14.74
C ALA A 125 6.35 -9.83 -14.72
N LEU A 126 5.23 -9.36 -14.19
CA LEU A 126 4.01 -10.15 -14.11
C LEU A 126 3.49 -10.45 -15.53
N PRO A 127 2.94 -11.64 -15.78
CA PRO A 127 2.15 -11.92 -16.97
C PRO A 127 1.00 -10.92 -17.16
N PRO A 128 0.41 -10.84 -18.36
CA PRO A 128 -0.79 -10.04 -18.60
C PRO A 128 -1.92 -10.42 -17.61
N PRO A 129 -2.76 -9.45 -17.17
CA PRO A 129 -3.79 -9.68 -16.15
C PRO A 129 -4.73 -10.86 -16.44
N GLY A 130 -5.09 -11.09 -17.70
CA GLY A 130 -5.97 -12.21 -18.09
C GLY A 130 -5.37 -13.61 -17.88
N ARG A 131 -4.10 -13.72 -17.47
CA ARG A 131 -3.43 -14.97 -17.09
C ARG A 131 -3.24 -15.11 -15.58
N LEU A 132 -3.66 -14.12 -14.81
CA LEU A 132 -3.49 -14.06 -13.36
C LEU A 132 -4.84 -14.32 -12.67
N LEU A 133 -4.81 -15.04 -11.56
CA LEU A 133 -5.88 -15.07 -10.58
C LEU A 133 -5.98 -13.69 -9.93
N ASP A 134 -7.18 -13.15 -9.83
CA ASP A 134 -7.41 -11.96 -9.03
C ASP A 134 -7.35 -12.30 -7.53
N SER A 135 -7.18 -11.27 -6.71
CA SER A 135 -7.11 -11.33 -5.24
C SER A 135 -8.30 -12.03 -4.58
N ASP A 136 -9.52 -11.91 -5.10
CA ASP A 136 -10.69 -12.59 -4.52
C ASP A 136 -10.68 -14.10 -4.82
N GLU A 137 -10.28 -14.48 -6.03
CA GLU A 137 -10.11 -15.87 -6.43
C GLU A 137 -8.96 -16.53 -5.68
N ALA A 138 -7.80 -15.88 -5.65
CA ALA A 138 -6.63 -16.38 -4.92
C ALA A 138 -6.88 -16.48 -3.42
N LEU A 139 -7.61 -15.52 -2.82
CA LEU A 139 -7.95 -15.60 -1.41
C LEU A 139 -8.83 -16.83 -1.12
N ARG A 140 -9.73 -17.24 -2.03
CA ARG A 140 -10.59 -18.44 -1.83
C ARG A 140 -9.79 -19.71 -1.59
N GLU A 141 -8.58 -19.81 -2.15
CA GLU A 141 -7.66 -20.93 -1.98
C GLU A 141 -6.92 -20.91 -0.62
N THR A 142 -7.00 -19.81 0.13
CA THR A 142 -6.40 -19.71 1.47
C THR A 142 -7.40 -20.10 2.54
N GLN A 143 -7.16 -21.21 3.24
CA GLN A 143 -8.10 -21.69 4.25
C GLN A 143 -7.99 -20.86 5.54
N ARG A 144 -6.78 -20.75 6.09
CA ARG A 144 -6.56 -20.21 7.43
C ARG A 144 -6.74 -18.69 7.44
N VAL A 145 -6.25 -17.99 6.43
CA VAL A 145 -6.40 -16.53 6.32
C VAL A 145 -7.88 -16.17 6.19
N ARG A 146 -8.66 -16.91 5.39
CA ARG A 146 -10.10 -16.68 5.27
C ARG A 146 -10.87 -16.94 6.56
N GLU A 147 -10.54 -18.00 7.30
CA GLU A 147 -11.13 -18.27 8.61
C GLU A 147 -10.87 -17.10 9.57
N VAL A 148 -9.65 -16.55 9.59
CA VAL A 148 -9.32 -15.37 10.38
C VAL A 148 -10.15 -14.17 9.94
N LEU A 149 -10.19 -13.85 8.64
CA LEU A 149 -10.89 -12.68 8.10
C LEU A 149 -12.43 -12.76 8.21
N SER A 150 -12.99 -13.97 8.28
CA SER A 150 -14.44 -14.18 8.39
C SER A 150 -14.94 -14.22 9.84
N GLY A 151 -14.03 -14.19 10.82
CA GLY A 151 -14.38 -14.17 12.24
C GLY A 151 -14.98 -12.83 12.69
N GLU A 152 -15.51 -12.80 13.92
CA GLU A 152 -16.05 -11.57 14.51
C GLU A 152 -14.94 -10.53 14.78
N GLY A 153 -15.25 -9.26 14.49
CA GLY A 153 -14.37 -8.10 14.67
C GLY A 153 -13.74 -7.56 13.38
N TRP A 154 -13.06 -6.41 13.48
CA TRP A 154 -12.35 -5.79 12.35
C TRP A 154 -10.98 -6.43 12.19
N ARG A 155 -10.94 -7.56 11.49
CA ARG A 155 -9.68 -8.23 11.13
C ARG A 155 -9.31 -7.87 9.71
N THR A 156 -8.03 -7.57 9.51
CA THR A 156 -7.51 -7.21 8.19
C THR A 156 -6.31 -8.08 7.86
N ALA A 157 -6.07 -8.23 6.55
CA ALA A 157 -4.88 -8.84 6.02
C ALA A 157 -4.17 -7.85 5.10
N SER A 158 -2.90 -8.13 4.83
CA SER A 158 -2.20 -7.60 3.67
C SER A 158 -2.19 -8.66 2.56
N ALA A 159 -2.22 -8.23 1.31
CA ALA A 159 -1.97 -9.07 0.15
C ALA A 159 -0.81 -8.52 -0.67
N GLY A 160 0.01 -9.40 -1.23
CA GLY A 160 1.06 -9.08 -2.19
C GLY A 160 1.09 -10.12 -3.30
N LEU A 161 1.34 -9.68 -4.53
CA LEU A 161 1.57 -10.50 -5.71
C LEU A 161 2.93 -10.10 -6.29
N ASP A 162 3.87 -11.04 -6.35
CA ASP A 162 5.15 -10.87 -7.02
C ASP A 162 5.62 -12.17 -7.69
N SER A 163 6.52 -12.04 -8.66
CA SER A 163 7.16 -13.19 -9.34
C SER A 163 8.51 -13.59 -8.75
N LEU A 164 8.98 -12.89 -7.71
CA LEU A 164 10.30 -13.13 -7.10
C LEU A 164 10.24 -14.26 -6.07
N SER A 165 9.04 -14.65 -5.64
CA SER A 165 8.79 -15.67 -4.63
C SER A 165 8.97 -17.13 -5.09
N GLY A 166 9.41 -17.37 -6.33
CA GLY A 166 9.86 -18.67 -6.85
C GLY A 166 8.83 -19.45 -7.66
N GLY A 167 9.26 -20.11 -8.74
CA GLY A 167 8.43 -20.97 -9.60
C GLY A 167 7.40 -20.24 -10.50
N GLY A 168 7.12 -18.96 -10.22
CA GLY A 168 6.21 -18.10 -10.97
C GLY A 168 5.63 -16.99 -10.08
N PRO A 169 4.67 -16.20 -10.60
CA PRO A 169 3.89 -15.26 -9.80
C PRO A 169 3.13 -15.94 -8.67
N VAL A 170 3.22 -15.40 -7.45
CA VAL A 170 2.57 -15.95 -6.25
C VAL A 170 1.86 -14.84 -5.48
N TRP A 171 0.60 -15.10 -5.13
CA TRP A 171 -0.12 -14.35 -4.11
C TRP A 171 0.37 -14.74 -2.72
N ILE A 172 0.65 -13.75 -1.89
CA ILE A 172 1.03 -13.88 -0.49
C ILE A 172 -0.01 -13.12 0.32
N PHE A 173 -0.76 -13.85 1.14
CA PHE A 173 -1.71 -13.26 2.08
C PHE A 173 -1.15 -13.38 3.48
N ALA A 174 -1.14 -12.28 4.23
CA ALA A 174 -0.63 -12.26 5.59
C ALA A 174 -1.57 -11.53 6.54
N THR A 175 -1.78 -12.10 7.73
CA THR A 175 -2.59 -11.51 8.80
C THR A 175 -1.98 -11.85 10.16
N VAL A 176 -2.51 -11.23 11.21
CA VAL A 176 -2.16 -11.55 12.60
C VAL A 176 -3.40 -12.09 13.29
N GLY A 177 -3.35 -13.37 13.69
CA GLY A 177 -4.41 -14.03 14.45
C GLY A 177 -3.83 -14.57 15.75
N GLU A 178 -4.53 -14.36 16.87
CA GLU A 178 -4.14 -14.92 18.19
C GLU A 178 -2.69 -14.56 18.61
N GLY A 179 -2.23 -13.37 18.24
CA GLY A 179 -0.86 -12.91 18.53
C GLY A 179 0.23 -13.56 17.65
N ARG A 180 -0.13 -14.31 16.62
CA ARG A 180 0.80 -14.95 15.69
C ARG A 180 0.59 -14.46 14.27
N ARG A 181 1.70 -14.30 13.54
CA ARG A 181 1.67 -14.05 12.09
C ARG A 181 1.25 -15.32 11.38
N LEU A 182 0.22 -15.21 10.55
CA LEU A 182 -0.22 -16.23 9.61
C LEU A 182 0.10 -15.73 8.19
N GLU A 183 0.66 -16.60 7.36
CA GLU A 183 0.96 -16.30 5.97
C GLU A 183 0.64 -17.52 5.10
N GLU A 184 -0.09 -17.31 4.01
CA GLU A 184 -0.42 -18.33 3.02
C GLU A 184 -0.03 -17.86 1.62
N ARG A 185 0.42 -18.81 0.79
CA ARG A 185 0.91 -18.56 -0.57
C ARG A 185 0.07 -19.33 -1.58
N VAL A 186 -0.32 -18.67 -2.66
CA VAL A 186 -1.15 -19.24 -3.73
C VAL A 186 -0.51 -18.90 -5.09
N PRO A 187 -0.18 -19.89 -5.94
CA PRO A 187 0.27 -19.61 -7.31
C PRO A 187 -0.76 -18.75 -8.05
N ALA A 188 -0.32 -17.67 -8.68
CA ALA A 188 -1.23 -16.70 -9.28
C ALA A 188 -1.53 -16.98 -10.75
N VAL A 189 -0.94 -18.00 -11.39
CA VAL A 189 -1.20 -18.33 -12.79
C VAL A 189 -2.14 -19.53 -12.87
N THR A 190 -3.22 -19.41 -13.65
CA THR A 190 -4.14 -20.51 -13.92
C THR A 190 -3.50 -21.53 -14.88
N GLY A 191 -3.53 -22.82 -14.51
CA GLY A 191 -3.13 -23.91 -15.42
C GLY A 191 -1.69 -24.43 -15.30
N ALA A 192 -0.98 -24.16 -14.20
CA ALA A 192 0.23 -24.91 -13.85
C ALA A 192 -0.16 -26.16 -13.03
N SER A 193 -0.65 -27.19 -13.73
CA SER A 193 -0.74 -28.57 -13.23
C SER A 193 0.13 -29.45 -14.11
#